data_AF-A0AAD8TZF4-F1
#
_entry.id   AF-A0AAD8TZF4-F1
#
_cell.length_a   1.000
_cell.length_b   1.000
_cell.length_c   1.000
_cell.angle_alpha   90.00
_cell.angle_beta   90.00
_cell.angle_gamma   90.00
#
_symmetry.space_group_name_H-M   'P 1'
#
loop_
_entity.id
_entity.type
_entity.pdbx_description
1 polymer ?
#
loop_
_entity_poly.entity_id
_entity_poly.type
_entity_poly.pdbx_seq_one_letter_code
_entity_poly.pdbx_strand_id
1 'polypeptide(L)'
;MAFLNVYGHGKYHLDLSGHPLDGVGDDIKHCQSQGIPVFLSIGGFGGDYGLPTSQSAVDLADHLWYSYLGGRREGVPRPFGDAQLNGIDFFLEGGGVGERYDVLARELTKHDQQLRLTATPRRAFPDGRVFVERALATGVFERIHVRFYDYPNCTAWIEDAWVRWTAAYPTSKVFLGLTASEKDSCYLERKAVFEIVMPIVQKADNYGGVMLWDRYSDEQNFNQYSSYVKNWV
;
A
#
# COMPACT_ATOMS: atom_id res chain seq x y z
N MET A 1 5.07 -5.63 3.32
CA MET A 1 5.68 -6.60 2.38
C MET A 1 5.06 -6.38 1.01
N ALA A 2 5.83 -6.57 -0.06
CA ALA A 2 5.41 -6.30 -1.42
C ALA A 2 6.16 -7.27 -2.36
N PHE A 3 5.53 -8.00 -3.28
CA PHE A 3 4.09 -7.97 -3.66
C PHE A 3 3.50 -9.37 -3.87
N LEU A 4 2.18 -9.49 -3.69
CA LEU A 4 1.41 -10.51 -4.41
C LEU A 4 1.17 -9.98 -5.84
N ASN A 5 2.03 -10.36 -6.79
CA ASN A 5 2.11 -9.75 -8.12
C ASN A 5 1.47 -10.60 -9.24
N VAL A 6 0.98 -11.80 -8.92
CA VAL A 6 0.11 -12.58 -9.82
C VAL A 6 -1.15 -12.93 -9.07
N TYR A 7 -2.30 -12.58 -9.62
CA TYR A 7 -3.61 -13.03 -9.15
C TYR A 7 -4.68 -12.90 -10.23
N GLY A 8 -5.68 -13.76 -10.17
CA GLY A 8 -6.71 -13.85 -11.20
C GLY A 8 -6.58 -15.15 -11.98
N HIS A 9 -7.67 -15.56 -12.65
CA HIS A 9 -7.73 -16.82 -13.40
C HIS A 9 -7.29 -18.06 -12.59
N GLY A 10 -7.50 -18.05 -11.26
CA GLY A 10 -7.14 -19.14 -10.36
C GLY A 10 -5.64 -19.29 -10.06
N LYS A 11 -4.80 -18.33 -10.44
CA LYS A 11 -3.36 -18.31 -10.12
C LYS A 11 -3.08 -17.28 -9.04
N TYR A 12 -2.09 -17.56 -8.20
CA TYR A 12 -1.61 -16.64 -7.16
C TYR A 12 -0.10 -16.78 -7.00
N HIS A 13 0.65 -15.67 -6.99
CA HIS A 13 2.09 -15.68 -6.77
C HIS A 13 2.52 -14.51 -5.88
N LEU A 14 3.30 -14.85 -4.85
CA LEU A 14 3.97 -13.91 -3.98
C LEU A 14 5.42 -13.78 -4.45
N ASP A 15 5.82 -12.56 -4.77
CA ASP A 15 7.19 -12.19 -5.11
C ASP A 15 7.77 -11.29 -4.03
N LEU A 16 8.67 -11.86 -3.23
CA LEU A 16 9.49 -11.12 -2.25
C LEU A 16 10.93 -10.97 -2.74
N SER A 17 11.16 -10.85 -4.06
CA SER A 17 12.47 -10.53 -4.66
C SER A 17 13.60 -11.47 -4.21
N GLY A 18 13.29 -12.75 -4.00
CA GLY A 18 14.26 -13.77 -3.57
C GLY A 18 14.54 -13.82 -2.07
N HIS A 19 13.83 -13.06 -1.23
CA HIS A 19 13.89 -13.25 0.21
C HIS A 19 13.44 -14.68 0.58
N PRO A 20 14.16 -15.38 1.49
CA PRO A 20 13.73 -16.67 1.98
C PRO A 20 12.39 -16.53 2.71
N LEU A 21 11.43 -17.40 2.39
CA LEU A 21 10.12 -17.39 3.05
C LEU A 21 10.20 -17.96 4.48
N ASP A 22 11.16 -18.85 4.71
CA ASP A 22 11.43 -19.42 6.03
C ASP A 22 11.82 -18.30 7.01
N GLY A 23 11.17 -18.28 8.17
CA GLY A 23 11.39 -17.26 9.21
C GLY A 23 10.57 -15.97 9.05
N VAL A 24 10.02 -15.67 7.87
CA VAL A 24 9.21 -14.45 7.67
C VAL A 24 7.98 -14.42 8.60
N GLY A 25 7.38 -15.58 8.87
CA GLY A 25 6.28 -15.69 9.83
C GLY A 25 6.68 -15.28 11.26
N ASP A 26 7.89 -15.62 11.69
CA ASP A 26 8.39 -15.25 13.01
C ASP A 26 8.75 -13.76 13.06
N ASP A 27 9.31 -13.22 11.98
CA ASP A 27 9.58 -11.77 11.85
C ASP A 27 8.28 -10.94 11.87
N ILE A 28 7.22 -11.44 11.23
CA ILE A 28 5.88 -10.82 11.29
C ILE A 28 5.41 -10.74 12.75
N LYS A 29 5.43 -11.87 13.46
CA LYS A 29 5.01 -11.94 14.87
C LYS A 29 5.89 -11.06 15.75
N HIS A 30 7.20 -11.01 15.48
CA HIS A 30 8.13 -10.13 16.18
C HIS A 30 7.76 -8.66 15.98
N CYS A 31 7.58 -8.20 14.74
CA CYS A 31 7.14 -6.83 14.44
C CYS A 31 5.84 -6.48 15.18
N GLN A 32 4.86 -7.38 15.13
CA GLN A 32 3.56 -7.20 15.79
C GLN A 32 3.69 -7.12 17.32
N SER A 33 4.59 -7.90 17.92
CA SER A 33 4.88 -7.83 19.36
C SER A 33 5.44 -6.46 19.79
N GLN A 34 6.06 -5.73 18.86
CA GLN A 34 6.56 -4.36 19.05
C GLN A 34 5.51 -3.30 18.67
N GLY A 35 4.26 -3.70 18.40
CA GLY A 35 3.19 -2.80 17.99
C GLY A 35 3.30 -2.31 16.53
N ILE A 36 4.16 -2.93 15.71
CA ILE A 36 4.37 -2.56 14.31
C ILE A 36 3.47 -3.45 13.44
N PRO A 37 2.44 -2.90 12.78
CA PRO A 37 1.55 -3.70 11.94
C PRO A 37 2.22 -4.06 10.62
N VAL A 38 2.02 -5.29 10.16
CA VAL A 38 2.56 -5.81 8.90
C VAL A 38 1.44 -6.03 7.88
N PHE A 39 1.61 -5.44 6.70
CA PHE A 39 0.68 -5.52 5.58
C PHE A 39 1.30 -6.29 4.41
N LEU A 40 0.47 -6.94 3.60
CA LEU A 40 0.84 -7.44 2.27
C LEU A 40 0.24 -6.52 1.20
N SER A 41 1.09 -5.98 0.34
CA SER A 41 0.66 -5.22 -0.83
C SER A 41 0.39 -6.17 -2.01
N ILE A 42 -0.75 -5.98 -2.68
CA ILE A 42 -1.12 -6.69 -3.90
C ILE A 42 -0.88 -5.78 -5.11
N GLY A 43 -0.49 -6.40 -6.23
CA GLY A 43 -0.25 -5.73 -7.50
C GLY A 43 1.23 -5.41 -7.67
N GLY A 44 1.57 -4.13 -7.71
CA GLY A 44 2.92 -3.62 -8.01
C GLY A 44 3.09 -3.13 -9.45
N PHE A 45 4.29 -2.65 -9.79
CA PHE A 45 4.59 -2.06 -11.11
C PHE A 45 4.60 -3.06 -12.28
N GLY A 46 4.68 -4.36 -11.99
CA GLY A 46 4.68 -5.43 -12.97
C GLY A 46 3.96 -6.66 -12.43
N GLY A 47 4.08 -7.78 -13.14
CA GLY A 47 3.34 -9.00 -12.83
C GLY A 47 2.13 -9.21 -13.75
N ASP A 48 1.36 -10.27 -13.46
CA ASP A 48 0.20 -10.69 -14.25
C ASP A 48 -1.01 -10.78 -13.32
N TYR A 49 -1.67 -9.65 -13.12
CA TYR A 49 -2.75 -9.54 -12.15
C TYR A 49 -4.00 -8.85 -12.70
N GLY A 50 -5.16 -9.36 -12.30
CA GLY A 50 -6.47 -8.82 -12.69
C GLY A 50 -7.63 -9.52 -12.00
N LEU A 51 -8.69 -8.75 -11.74
CA LEU A 51 -9.98 -9.14 -11.17
C LEU A 51 -11.13 -8.71 -12.10
N PRO A 52 -11.23 -9.23 -13.34
CA PRO A 52 -12.20 -8.76 -14.33
C PRO A 52 -13.67 -9.02 -13.95
N THR A 53 -13.93 -9.81 -12.91
CA THR A 53 -15.29 -10.18 -12.47
C THR A 53 -15.44 -10.06 -10.95
N SER A 54 -16.69 -10.00 -10.47
CA SER A 54 -16.94 -10.06 -9.02
C SER A 54 -16.42 -11.36 -8.42
N GLN A 55 -16.57 -12.48 -9.15
CA GLN A 55 -16.15 -13.79 -8.66
C GLN A 55 -14.63 -13.84 -8.47
N SER A 56 -13.84 -13.35 -9.42
CA SER A 56 -12.38 -13.29 -9.27
C SER A 56 -11.95 -12.46 -8.05
N ALA A 57 -12.70 -11.41 -7.71
CA ALA A 57 -12.42 -10.60 -6.53
C ALA A 57 -12.76 -11.33 -5.22
N VAL A 58 -13.87 -12.08 -5.19
CA VAL A 58 -14.23 -12.98 -4.09
C VAL A 58 -13.17 -14.07 -3.92
N ASP A 59 -12.74 -14.70 -5.02
CA ASP A 59 -11.74 -15.77 -4.99
C ASP A 59 -10.40 -15.27 -4.43
N LEU A 60 -9.98 -14.06 -4.80
CA LEU A 60 -8.79 -13.43 -4.22
C LEU A 60 -8.98 -13.07 -2.75
N ALA A 61 -10.16 -12.58 -2.34
CA ALA A 61 -10.46 -12.31 -0.93
C ALA A 61 -10.30 -13.60 -0.09
N ASP A 62 -10.88 -14.70 -0.58
CA ASP A 62 -10.77 -16.03 0.02
C ASP A 62 -9.30 -16.48 0.10
N HIS A 63 -8.56 -16.37 -1.01
CA HIS A 63 -7.14 -16.73 -1.04
C HIS A 63 -6.34 -15.93 0.02
N LEU A 64 -6.50 -14.61 0.06
CA LEU A 64 -5.83 -13.75 1.03
C LEU A 64 -6.21 -14.14 2.47
N TRP A 65 -7.50 -14.38 2.71
CA TRP A 65 -8.03 -14.75 4.00
C TRP A 65 -7.40 -16.03 4.55
N TYR A 66 -7.36 -17.09 3.73
CA TYR A 66 -6.88 -18.41 4.16
C TYR A 66 -5.36 -18.58 4.08
N SER A 67 -4.65 -17.85 3.22
CA SER A 67 -3.19 -17.96 3.09
C SER A 67 -2.42 -17.03 4.02
N TYR A 68 -2.90 -15.81 4.28
CA TYR A 68 -2.11 -14.77 4.95
C TYR A 68 -2.79 -14.11 6.16
N LEU A 69 -4.13 -14.13 6.22
CA LEU A 69 -4.90 -13.47 7.29
C LEU A 69 -5.42 -14.49 8.33
N GLY A 70 -6.56 -14.20 8.95
CA GLY A 70 -7.12 -14.98 10.06
C GLY A 70 -7.77 -16.30 9.66
N GLY A 71 -8.08 -16.51 8.39
CA GLY A 71 -8.74 -17.71 7.90
C GLY A 71 -7.86 -18.96 7.98
N ARG A 72 -8.48 -20.13 8.19
CA ARG A 72 -7.84 -21.44 8.04
C ARG A 72 -8.74 -22.35 7.21
N ARG A 73 -8.16 -23.02 6.21
CA ARG A 73 -8.84 -23.98 5.33
C ARG A 73 -7.86 -25.11 5.01
N GLU A 74 -8.30 -26.35 5.19
CA GLU A 74 -7.49 -27.54 4.87
C GLU A 74 -7.05 -27.51 3.40
N GLY A 75 -5.80 -27.89 3.15
CA GLY A 75 -5.23 -27.91 1.79
C GLY A 75 -4.81 -26.54 1.23
N VAL A 76 -5.03 -25.43 1.94
CA VAL A 76 -4.53 -24.11 1.53
C VAL A 76 -3.17 -23.83 2.20
N PRO A 77 -2.08 -23.67 1.42
CA PRO A 77 -0.78 -23.33 1.97
C PRO A 77 -0.79 -21.95 2.65
N ARG A 78 -0.07 -21.86 3.76
CA ARG A 78 0.20 -20.60 4.47
C ARG A 78 1.70 -20.28 4.40
N PRO A 79 2.12 -19.37 3.50
CA PRO A 79 3.54 -19.10 3.26
C PRO A 79 4.30 -18.63 4.50
N PHE A 80 3.60 -18.03 5.47
CA PHE A 80 4.18 -17.51 6.70
C PHE A 80 3.74 -18.31 7.93
N GLY A 81 3.35 -19.57 7.75
CA GLY A 81 2.91 -20.44 8.85
C GLY A 81 1.66 -19.91 9.56
N ASP A 82 1.73 -19.81 10.89
CA ASP A 82 0.62 -19.37 11.73
C ASP A 82 0.47 -17.84 11.84
N ALA A 83 1.43 -17.07 11.32
CA ALA A 83 1.39 -15.62 11.31
C ALA A 83 0.14 -15.09 10.59
N GLN A 84 -0.46 -14.03 11.13
CA GLN A 84 -1.63 -13.37 10.58
C GLN A 84 -1.27 -11.92 10.29
N LEU A 85 -1.40 -11.49 9.04
CA LEU A 85 -1.11 -10.10 8.69
C LEU A 85 -2.21 -9.16 9.22
N ASN A 86 -1.85 -7.91 9.44
CA ASN A 86 -2.77 -6.89 9.95
C ASN A 86 -3.66 -6.30 8.86
N GLY A 87 -3.29 -6.46 7.59
CA GLY A 87 -3.98 -5.77 6.51
C GLY A 87 -3.43 -6.03 5.12
N ILE A 88 -4.16 -5.50 4.15
CA ILE A 88 -3.87 -5.59 2.72
C ILE A 88 -3.73 -4.18 2.15
N ASP A 89 -2.66 -3.97 1.38
CA ASP A 89 -2.41 -2.74 0.64
C ASP A 89 -2.71 -2.93 -0.85
N PHE A 90 -3.39 -1.96 -1.45
CA PHE A 90 -3.78 -1.98 -2.87
C PHE A 90 -2.82 -1.09 -3.65
N PHE A 91 -1.83 -1.69 -4.32
CA PHE A 91 -0.88 -1.00 -5.20
C PHE A 91 -1.17 -1.39 -6.65
N LEU A 92 -2.05 -0.64 -7.31
CA LEU A 92 -2.68 -1.09 -8.56
C LEU A 92 -2.20 -0.27 -9.77
N GLU A 93 -1.20 -0.79 -10.48
CA GLU A 93 -0.59 -0.18 -11.67
C GLU A 93 -0.97 -0.86 -13.00
N GLY A 94 -1.67 -1.98 -12.95
CA GLY A 94 -2.10 -2.77 -14.11
C GLY A 94 -3.59 -3.12 -14.05
N GLY A 95 -4.17 -3.48 -15.19
CA GLY A 95 -5.57 -3.90 -15.31
C GLY A 95 -6.44 -3.01 -16.19
N GLY A 96 -7.60 -3.53 -16.57
CA GLY A 96 -8.58 -2.86 -17.43
C GLY A 96 -9.59 -1.98 -16.66
N VAL A 97 -10.57 -1.39 -17.34
CA VAL A 97 -11.66 -0.65 -16.65
C VAL A 97 -12.63 -1.56 -15.89
N GLY A 98 -12.66 -2.86 -16.22
CA GLY A 98 -13.56 -3.86 -15.63
C GLY A 98 -13.18 -4.33 -14.22
N GLU A 99 -12.01 -3.96 -13.70
CA GLU A 99 -11.38 -4.60 -12.53
C GLU A 99 -12.12 -4.36 -11.20
N ARG A 100 -12.55 -5.43 -10.54
CA ARG A 100 -13.48 -5.39 -9.40
C ARG A 100 -12.82 -5.28 -8.03
N TYR A 101 -11.84 -4.38 -7.90
CA TYR A 101 -11.16 -4.12 -6.62
C TYR A 101 -12.08 -3.53 -5.55
N ASP A 102 -13.18 -2.90 -5.93
CA ASP A 102 -14.26 -2.49 -5.02
C ASP A 102 -14.95 -3.67 -4.34
N VAL A 103 -15.16 -4.76 -5.09
CA VAL A 103 -15.70 -6.00 -4.54
C VAL A 103 -14.69 -6.61 -3.58
N LEU A 104 -13.41 -6.70 -3.99
CA LEU A 104 -12.35 -7.21 -3.12
C LEU A 104 -12.29 -6.47 -1.78
N ALA A 105 -12.29 -5.13 -1.79
CA ALA A 105 -12.26 -4.32 -0.58
C ALA A 105 -13.46 -4.60 0.35
N ARG A 106 -14.66 -4.79 -0.22
CA ARG A 106 -15.87 -5.13 0.55
C ARG A 106 -15.85 -6.55 1.08
N GLU A 107 -15.34 -7.52 0.32
CA GLU A 107 -15.25 -8.90 0.79
C GLU A 107 -14.22 -9.04 1.92
N LEU A 108 -13.06 -8.39 1.81
CA LEU A 108 -12.04 -8.39 2.86
C LEU A 108 -12.58 -7.86 4.19
N THR A 109 -13.38 -6.79 4.17
CA THR A 109 -13.99 -6.25 5.41
C THR A 109 -15.15 -7.08 5.96
N LYS A 110 -15.76 -7.96 5.15
CA LYS A 110 -16.74 -8.94 5.64
C LYS A 110 -16.09 -10.09 6.39
N HIS A 111 -14.88 -10.52 5.99
CA HIS A 111 -14.16 -11.57 6.69
C HIS A 111 -13.75 -11.15 8.10
N ASP A 112 -13.29 -9.90 8.23
CA ASP A 112 -12.90 -9.33 9.52
C ASP A 112 -13.02 -7.80 9.47
N GLN A 113 -13.85 -7.26 10.37
CA GLN A 113 -14.05 -5.82 10.48
C GLN A 113 -12.83 -5.08 11.07
N GLN A 114 -11.90 -5.81 11.70
CA GLN A 114 -10.64 -5.26 12.21
C GLN A 114 -9.53 -5.27 11.16
N LEU A 115 -9.76 -5.91 10.00
CA LEU A 115 -8.78 -5.94 8.93
C LEU A 115 -8.55 -4.55 8.36
N ARG A 116 -7.29 -4.17 8.27
CA ARG A 116 -6.89 -2.82 7.87
C ARG A 116 -6.63 -2.80 6.37
N LEU A 117 -7.34 -1.94 5.65
CA LEU A 117 -7.14 -1.77 4.21
C LEU A 117 -6.43 -0.47 3.92
N THR A 118 -5.40 -0.53 3.08
CA THR A 118 -4.69 0.64 2.59
C THR A 118 -4.64 0.64 1.07
N ALA A 119 -4.47 1.82 0.49
CA ALA A 119 -4.25 1.97 -0.95
C ALA A 119 -3.00 2.83 -1.18
N THR A 120 -2.26 2.52 -2.22
CA THR A 120 -1.06 3.26 -2.63
C THR A 120 -1.24 3.83 -4.05
N PRO A 121 -2.16 4.81 -4.23
CA PRO A 121 -2.48 5.37 -5.54
C PRO A 121 -1.32 6.25 -6.07
N ARG A 122 -1.45 6.65 -7.32
CA ARG A 122 -0.61 7.66 -7.95
C ARG A 122 -0.92 9.03 -7.35
N ARG A 123 -0.01 9.98 -7.58
CA ARG A 123 -0.20 11.38 -7.17
C ARG A 123 -1.38 12.09 -7.82
N ALA A 124 -1.68 11.80 -9.10
CA ALA A 124 -2.72 12.51 -9.82
C ALA A 124 -4.06 12.41 -9.08
N PHE A 125 -4.85 13.48 -9.11
CA PHE A 125 -6.21 13.45 -8.58
C PHE A 125 -7.23 13.89 -9.65
N PRO A 126 -8.18 13.01 -10.03
CA PRO A 126 -8.29 11.61 -9.58
C PRO A 126 -7.09 10.77 -10.07
N ASP A 127 -6.91 9.55 -9.52
CA ASP A 127 -5.78 8.66 -9.82
C ASP A 127 -5.59 8.42 -11.34
N GLY A 128 -6.69 8.47 -12.10
CA GLY A 128 -6.72 8.25 -13.54
C GLY A 128 -7.02 6.80 -13.90
N ARG A 129 -7.01 5.89 -12.92
CA ARG A 129 -7.51 4.52 -13.05
C ARG A 129 -8.88 4.41 -12.40
N VAL A 130 -9.91 4.27 -13.24
CA VAL A 130 -11.31 4.11 -12.82
C VAL A 130 -11.50 3.01 -11.76
N PHE A 131 -10.72 1.93 -11.83
CA PHE A 131 -10.82 0.85 -10.84
C PHE A 131 -10.21 1.20 -9.48
N VAL A 132 -9.18 2.07 -9.42
CA VAL A 132 -8.65 2.61 -8.16
C VAL A 132 -9.67 3.55 -7.55
N GLU A 133 -10.25 4.44 -8.36
CA GLU A 133 -11.31 5.36 -7.94
C GLU A 133 -12.52 4.60 -7.39
N ARG A 134 -12.96 3.55 -8.08
CA ARG A 134 -14.06 2.69 -7.65
C ARG A 134 -13.75 1.96 -6.34
N ALA A 135 -12.52 1.47 -6.16
CA ALA A 135 -12.09 0.86 -4.91
C ALA A 135 -12.14 1.88 -3.77
N LEU A 136 -11.52 3.05 -3.92
CA LEU A 136 -11.50 4.10 -2.90
C LEU A 136 -12.91 4.61 -2.55
N ALA A 137 -13.81 4.69 -3.53
CA ALA A 137 -15.21 5.09 -3.33
C ALA A 137 -16.02 4.14 -2.41
N THR A 138 -15.48 2.96 -2.07
CA THR A 138 -16.10 2.09 -1.06
C THR A 138 -16.05 2.67 0.35
N GLY A 139 -15.11 3.59 0.63
CA GLY A 139 -14.95 4.25 1.93
C GLY A 139 -14.34 3.38 3.02
N VAL A 140 -13.84 2.18 2.71
CA VAL A 140 -13.31 1.24 3.72
C VAL A 140 -11.80 1.30 3.92
N PHE A 141 -11.10 2.15 3.16
CA PHE A 141 -9.65 2.29 3.27
C PHE A 141 -9.28 3.16 4.47
N GLU A 142 -8.55 2.59 5.43
CA GLU A 142 -8.06 3.30 6.61
C GLU A 142 -6.98 4.32 6.21
N ARG A 143 -6.08 3.93 5.29
CA ARG A 143 -4.94 4.76 4.87
C ARG A 143 -4.82 4.84 3.36
N ILE A 144 -4.40 6.00 2.88
CA ILE A 144 -4.10 6.25 1.47
C ILE A 144 -2.68 6.80 1.38
N HIS A 145 -1.75 6.06 0.78
CA HIS A 145 -0.36 6.46 0.58
C HIS A 145 -0.18 7.06 -0.81
N VAL A 146 -0.33 8.38 -0.94
CA VAL A 146 -0.28 9.06 -2.25
C VAL A 146 1.17 9.16 -2.69
N ARG A 147 1.51 8.55 -3.83
CA ARG A 147 2.90 8.49 -4.32
C ARG A 147 3.33 9.79 -5.00
N PHE A 148 4.13 10.59 -4.31
CA PHE A 148 4.85 11.75 -4.88
C PHE A 148 6.26 11.36 -5.38
N TYR A 149 6.36 10.16 -5.92
CA TYR A 149 7.55 9.63 -6.60
C TYR A 149 7.10 8.84 -7.85
N ASP A 150 8.02 8.21 -8.58
CA ASP A 150 7.78 7.27 -9.71
C ASP A 150 7.02 7.76 -10.98
N TYR A 151 6.59 9.03 -11.05
CA TYR A 151 6.01 9.66 -12.26
C TYR A 151 6.72 10.95 -12.66
N PRO A 152 6.71 11.32 -13.96
CA PRO A 152 7.19 12.62 -14.41
C PRO A 152 6.56 13.77 -13.62
N ASN A 153 7.37 14.77 -13.26
CA ASN A 153 6.97 15.93 -12.46
C ASN A 153 6.35 15.58 -11.09
N CYS A 154 6.57 14.36 -10.56
CA CYS A 154 6.11 13.81 -9.26
C CYS A 154 6.05 14.77 -8.07
N THR A 155 6.95 15.75 -7.99
CA THR A 155 7.04 16.69 -6.85
C THR A 155 6.52 18.09 -7.18
N ALA A 156 6.12 18.34 -8.43
CA ALA A 156 5.51 19.62 -8.79
C ALA A 156 4.14 19.77 -8.10
N TRP A 157 3.72 21.00 -7.80
CA TRP A 157 2.34 21.28 -7.34
C TRP A 157 1.85 20.34 -6.21
N ILE A 158 2.73 20.01 -5.25
CA ILE A 158 2.40 19.08 -4.15
C ILE A 158 1.15 19.55 -3.41
N GLU A 159 1.04 20.84 -3.11
CA GLU A 159 -0.10 21.42 -2.40
C GLU A 159 -1.43 21.16 -3.12
N ASP A 160 -1.48 21.39 -4.44
CA ASP A 160 -2.70 21.21 -5.24
C ASP A 160 -3.18 19.76 -5.24
N ALA A 161 -2.27 18.81 -5.44
CA ALA A 161 -2.60 17.39 -5.40
C ALA A 161 -2.99 16.95 -3.99
N TRP A 162 -2.23 17.39 -2.98
CA TRP A 162 -2.45 17.05 -1.58
C TRP A 162 -3.84 17.48 -1.11
N VAL A 163 -4.20 18.76 -1.31
CA VAL A 163 -5.49 19.32 -0.91
C VAL A 163 -6.66 18.54 -1.51
N ARG A 164 -6.54 18.13 -2.79
CA ARG A 164 -7.57 17.34 -3.46
C ARG A 164 -7.73 15.95 -2.85
N TRP A 165 -6.62 15.24 -2.63
CA TRP A 165 -6.63 13.92 -2.00
C TRP A 165 -7.22 13.96 -0.58
N THR A 166 -6.78 14.91 0.24
CA THR A 166 -7.26 15.03 1.63
C THR A 166 -8.73 15.43 1.71
N ALA A 167 -9.19 16.32 0.82
CA ALA A 167 -10.59 16.75 0.78
C ALA A 167 -11.54 15.65 0.29
N ALA A 168 -11.09 14.80 -0.64
CA ALA A 168 -11.92 13.73 -1.21
C ALA A 168 -12.15 12.55 -0.25
N TYR A 169 -11.21 12.30 0.68
CA TYR A 169 -11.26 11.17 1.60
C TYR A 169 -11.09 11.61 3.07
N PRO A 170 -12.02 12.41 3.61
CA PRO A 170 -11.89 13.00 4.94
C PRO A 170 -11.87 11.96 6.08
N THR A 171 -12.39 10.74 5.84
CA THR A 171 -12.42 9.65 6.81
C THR A 171 -11.17 8.77 6.80
N SER A 172 -10.33 8.87 5.76
CA SER A 172 -9.10 8.10 5.63
C SER A 172 -7.91 8.95 6.06
N LYS A 173 -6.89 8.31 6.67
CA LYS A 173 -5.61 8.96 6.91
C LYS A 173 -4.78 8.99 5.63
N VAL A 174 -4.41 10.19 5.17
CA VAL A 174 -3.63 10.37 3.94
C VAL A 174 -2.16 10.51 4.29
N PHE A 175 -1.32 9.71 3.64
CA PHE A 175 0.12 9.66 3.85
C PHE A 175 0.84 10.21 2.62
N LEU A 176 1.87 11.02 2.89
CA LEU A 176 2.78 11.52 1.87
C LEU A 176 3.76 10.41 1.47
N GLY A 177 3.64 9.86 0.26
CA GLY A 177 4.58 8.88 -0.28
C GLY A 177 5.83 9.56 -0.85
N LEU A 178 7.00 9.21 -0.34
CA LEU A 178 8.31 9.70 -0.79
C LEU A 178 9.23 8.55 -1.17
N THR A 179 10.10 8.76 -2.15
CA THR A 179 11.22 7.86 -2.42
C THR A 179 12.37 8.14 -1.46
N ALA A 180 13.03 7.10 -0.96
CA ALA A 180 14.24 7.17 -0.14
C ALA A 180 15.53 7.04 -0.99
N SER A 181 15.39 6.79 -2.29
CA SER A 181 16.53 6.66 -3.21
C SER A 181 17.01 8.04 -3.68
N GLU A 182 18.23 8.43 -3.34
CA GLU A 182 18.85 9.69 -3.78
C GLU A 182 19.06 9.77 -5.31
N LYS A 183 18.97 8.62 -6.00
CA LYS A 183 19.12 8.53 -7.46
C LYS A 183 17.81 8.78 -8.21
N ASP A 184 16.69 8.79 -7.51
CA ASP A 184 15.38 9.03 -8.10
C ASP A 184 15.22 10.53 -8.42
N SER A 185 14.73 10.85 -9.62
CA SER A 185 14.43 12.24 -10.02
C SER A 185 13.40 12.93 -9.12
N CYS A 186 12.61 12.14 -8.39
CA CYS A 186 11.59 12.60 -7.46
C CYS A 186 12.08 12.69 -6.02
N TYR A 187 13.37 12.41 -5.76
CA TYR A 187 13.91 12.51 -4.41
C TYR A 187 13.83 13.95 -3.92
N LEU A 188 13.24 14.13 -2.75
CA LEU A 188 13.21 15.40 -2.06
C LEU A 188 14.29 15.43 -1.01
N GLU A 189 15.13 16.47 -1.05
CA GLU A 189 16.12 16.65 0.01
C GLU A 189 15.42 16.87 1.35
N ARG A 190 16.03 16.36 2.43
CA ARG A 190 15.56 16.48 3.82
C ARG A 190 15.13 17.89 4.19
N LYS A 191 15.95 18.88 3.82
CA LYS A 191 15.67 20.29 4.09
C LYS A 191 14.40 20.76 3.36
N ALA A 192 14.24 20.39 2.08
CA ALA A 192 13.04 20.72 1.33
C ALA A 192 11.79 20.05 1.93
N VAL A 193 11.90 18.80 2.39
CA VAL A 193 10.80 18.14 3.09
C VAL A 193 10.42 18.90 4.36
N PHE A 194 11.39 19.20 5.23
CA PHE A 194 11.14 19.88 6.50
C PHE A 194 10.61 21.32 6.33
N GLU A 195 11.25 22.13 5.48
CA GLU A 195 10.94 23.56 5.38
C GLU A 195 9.75 23.87 4.47
N ILE A 196 9.48 23.01 3.46
CA ILE A 196 8.48 23.30 2.42
C ILE A 196 7.33 22.30 2.51
N VAL A 197 7.61 21.00 2.48
CA VAL A 197 6.56 19.99 2.30
C VAL A 197 5.76 19.75 3.58
N MET A 198 6.43 19.53 4.71
CA MET A 198 5.76 19.24 5.99
C MET A 198 4.76 20.35 6.40
N PRO A 199 5.11 21.65 6.31
CA PRO A 199 4.17 22.73 6.60
C PRO A 199 2.95 22.77 5.67
N ILE A 200 3.04 22.19 4.47
CA ILE A 200 1.89 22.08 3.54
C ILE A 200 1.03 20.90 3.95
N VAL A 201 1.62 19.71 4.07
CA VAL A 201 0.84 18.46 4.21
C VAL A 201 0.17 18.33 5.58
N GLN A 202 0.79 18.85 6.63
CA GLN A 202 0.28 18.78 8.01
C GLN A 202 -0.90 19.72 8.28
N LYS A 203 -1.24 20.61 7.35
CA LYS A 203 -2.43 21.47 7.47
C LYS A 203 -3.75 20.69 7.35
N ALA A 204 -3.72 19.50 6.75
CA ALA A 204 -4.90 18.68 6.58
C ALA A 204 -5.21 17.87 7.85
N ASP A 205 -6.44 17.95 8.37
CA ASP A 205 -6.88 17.25 9.59
C ASP A 205 -6.72 15.72 9.49
N ASN A 206 -6.78 15.19 8.28
CA ASN A 206 -6.60 13.78 7.99
C ASN A 206 -5.18 13.41 7.52
N TYR A 207 -4.18 14.27 7.69
CA TYR A 207 -2.77 13.88 7.57
C TYR A 207 -2.49 12.67 8.50
N GLY A 208 -1.85 11.65 7.91
CA GLY A 208 -1.57 10.37 8.56
C GLY A 208 -0.09 10.10 8.82
N GLY A 209 0.79 10.75 8.07
CA GLY A 209 2.24 10.52 8.16
C GLY A 209 2.92 10.49 6.78
N VAL A 210 4.10 9.89 6.76
CA VAL A 210 4.90 9.67 5.54
C VAL A 210 5.00 8.18 5.26
N MET A 211 4.92 7.80 3.98
CA MET A 211 5.25 6.47 3.47
C MET A 211 6.56 6.57 2.70
N LEU A 212 7.49 5.64 2.95
CA LEU A 212 8.79 5.62 2.29
C LEU A 212 8.91 4.43 1.35
N TRP A 213 9.23 4.73 0.09
CA TRP A 213 9.63 3.78 -0.92
C TRP A 213 11.16 3.81 -1.09
N ASP A 214 11.90 2.81 -0.64
CA ASP A 214 11.52 1.60 0.06
C ASP A 214 12.57 1.29 1.14
N ARG A 215 12.44 0.14 1.83
CA ARG A 215 13.39 -0.25 2.88
C ARG A 215 14.81 -0.36 2.37
N TYR A 216 15.00 -0.92 1.16
CA TYR A 216 16.33 -1.06 0.57
C TYR A 216 16.96 0.32 0.35
N SER A 217 16.24 1.23 -0.30
CA SER A 217 16.73 2.57 -0.60
C SER A 217 16.97 3.39 0.67
N ASP A 218 16.13 3.25 1.69
CA ASP A 218 16.31 3.89 3.00
C ASP A 218 17.60 3.43 3.68
N GLU A 219 17.92 2.14 3.63
CA GLU A 219 19.17 1.59 4.18
C GLU A 219 20.42 2.03 3.39
N GLN A 220 20.29 2.23 2.08
CA GLN A 220 21.39 2.73 1.25
C GLN A 220 21.59 4.25 1.34
N ASN A 221 20.56 4.98 1.76
CA ASN A 221 20.59 6.43 1.89
C ASN A 221 21.59 6.86 2.99
N PHE A 222 22.38 7.89 2.73
CA PHE A 222 23.39 8.34 3.69
C PHE A 222 22.76 8.75 5.03
N ASN A 223 23.08 8.05 6.12
CA ASN A 223 22.45 8.18 7.44
C ASN A 223 20.96 7.81 7.51
N GLN A 224 20.44 7.04 6.56
CA GLN A 224 19.05 6.62 6.44
C GLN A 224 18.08 7.80 6.31
N TYR A 225 17.22 7.77 5.29
CA TYR A 225 16.27 8.86 5.06
C TYR A 225 15.25 8.97 6.20
N SER A 226 14.78 7.83 6.69
CA SER A 226 13.83 7.70 7.79
C SER A 226 14.34 8.22 9.13
N SER A 227 15.66 8.23 9.37
CA SER A 227 16.24 8.70 10.63
C SER A 227 15.93 10.18 10.91
N TYR A 228 15.71 10.95 9.85
CA TYR A 228 15.29 12.35 9.89
C TYR A 228 13.78 12.50 9.81
N VAL A 229 13.17 11.89 8.78
CA VAL A 229 11.73 12.04 8.48
C VAL A 229 10.87 11.65 9.67
N LYS A 230 11.25 10.62 10.44
CA LYS A 230 10.51 10.16 11.62
C LYS A 230 10.35 11.22 12.71
N ASN A 231 11.18 12.27 12.72
CA ASN A 231 11.10 13.33 13.74
C ASN A 231 10.16 14.47 13.32
N TRP A 232 9.58 14.41 12.11
CA TRP A 232 8.70 15.45 11.57
C TRP A 232 7.26 14.98 11.44
N VAL A 233 7.01 13.67 11.52
CA VAL A 233 5.70 13.03 11.30
C VAL A 233 4.81 13.07 12.52
#